data_AF-A0A7J6S0Z9-F1
#
_entry.id   AF-A0A7J6S0Z9-F1
#
_cell.length_a   1.000
_cell.length_b   1.000
_cell.length_c   1.000
_cell.angle_alpha   90.00
_cell.angle_beta   90.00
_cell.angle_gamma   90.00
#
_symmetry.space_group_name_H-M   'P 1'
#
loop_
_entity.id
_entity.type
_entity.pdbx_description
1 polymer ?
#
loop_
_entity_poly.entity_id
_entity_poly.type
_entity_poly.pdbx_seq_one_letter_code
_entity_poly.pdbx_strand_id
1 'polypeptide(L)'
;MRVSLGYAARSGAAISSLLQPDDAGEKKLSDRDAMRENVLSIKKIVEERKARRMKEDANRRQVPFKMKRFAEVSSRFMQRRGEDEKRRSGTDAEQAGGEENKAFGKLVENLQEGPKMHKDFGRIPKYITKRERARLQKILDEKERLKAAPPGYRYMEEDEQTDVLNNLRKRKEILEKEYHGLPLRIELRRQRERQKSIETSMEEVDAAIRKFSESDILIKLDE
;
A
#
# COMPACT_ATOMS: atom_id res chain seq x y z
N MET A 1 3.91 -33.91 -22.89
CA MET A 1 4.68 -32.68 -22.60
C MET A 1 3.72 -31.51 -22.51
N ARG A 2 3.46 -30.98 -21.30
CA ARG A 2 2.77 -29.70 -21.08
C ARG A 2 3.60 -28.92 -20.08
N VAL A 3 4.07 -27.75 -20.51
CA VAL A 3 4.94 -26.87 -19.75
C VAL A 3 4.05 -25.99 -18.86
N SER A 4 4.12 -26.17 -17.54
CA SER A 4 3.42 -25.34 -16.56
C SER A 4 4.23 -24.05 -16.33
N LEU A 5 3.75 -22.96 -16.92
CA LEU A 5 4.28 -21.61 -16.68
C LEU A 5 3.77 -21.13 -15.32
N GLY A 6 4.65 -21.09 -14.33
CA GLY A 6 4.38 -20.51 -13.02
C GLY A 6 4.38 -18.98 -13.11
N TYR A 7 3.27 -18.36 -12.73
CA TYR A 7 3.25 -16.95 -12.34
C TYR A 7 2.79 -16.83 -10.90
N ALA A 8 3.64 -16.16 -10.12
CA ALA A 8 3.52 -15.96 -8.69
C ALA A 8 2.35 -15.01 -8.36
N ALA A 9 1.22 -15.56 -7.92
CA ALA A 9 0.19 -14.81 -7.21
C ALA A 9 0.61 -14.64 -5.74
N ARG A 10 1.27 -13.53 -5.39
CA ARG A 10 1.57 -13.18 -3.99
C ARG A 10 1.16 -11.76 -3.56
N SER A 11 0.39 -11.02 -4.36
CA SER A 11 -0.04 -9.65 -4.01
C SER A 11 -1.54 -9.36 -4.16
N GLY A 12 -2.34 -10.25 -4.76
CA GLY A 12 -3.77 -10.01 -4.98
C GLY A 12 -4.71 -10.47 -3.86
N ALA A 13 -4.30 -11.46 -3.05
CA ALA A 13 -5.19 -12.08 -2.05
C ALA A 13 -5.54 -11.15 -0.89
N ALA A 14 -4.69 -10.18 -0.56
CA ALA A 14 -4.91 -9.24 0.54
C ALA A 14 -5.87 -8.09 0.18
N ILE A 15 -6.05 -7.80 -1.11
CA ILE A 15 -6.94 -6.73 -1.58
C ILE A 15 -8.37 -7.27 -1.76
N SER A 16 -8.51 -8.53 -2.15
CA SER A 16 -9.81 -9.19 -2.33
C SER A 16 -10.63 -9.29 -1.04
N SER A 17 -9.98 -9.42 0.13
CA SER A 17 -10.69 -9.49 1.42
C SER A 17 -11.10 -8.12 1.97
N LEU A 18 -10.64 -7.02 1.36
CA LEU A 18 -10.97 -5.66 1.79
C LEU A 18 -12.20 -5.10 1.05
N LEU A 19 -12.59 -5.74 -0.06
CA LEU A 19 -13.59 -5.25 -1.00
C LEU A 19 -14.89 -6.09 -1.00
N GLN A 20 -14.97 -7.11 -0.15
CA GLN A 20 -16.19 -7.88 0.09
C GLN A 20 -16.67 -7.56 1.52
N PRO A 21 -17.74 -6.78 1.70
CA PRO A 21 -18.46 -6.78 2.96
C PRO A 21 -19.20 -8.12 3.05
N ASP A 22 -18.62 -9.08 3.77
CA ASP A 22 -19.31 -10.32 4.12
C ASP A 22 -20.50 -9.97 5.03
N ASP A 23 -21.72 -10.20 4.53
CA ASP A 23 -23.02 -10.21 5.23
C ASP A 23 -23.09 -11.36 6.25
N ALA A 24 -22.13 -11.45 7.17
CA ALA A 24 -22.13 -12.38 8.28
C ALA A 24 -22.24 -11.58 9.59
N GLY A 25 -23.45 -11.56 10.16
CA GLY A 25 -23.85 -10.74 11.31
C GLY A 25 -22.73 -10.44 12.31
N GLU A 26 -22.31 -9.17 12.34
CA GLU A 26 -21.30 -8.65 13.25
C GLU A 26 -21.78 -8.81 14.70
N LYS A 27 -21.37 -9.90 15.35
CA LYS A 27 -21.33 -9.94 16.81
C LYS A 27 -20.27 -8.93 17.24
N LYS A 28 -20.71 -7.73 17.65
CA LYS A 28 -19.84 -6.74 18.29
C LYS A 28 -19.14 -7.42 19.47
N LEU A 29 -17.88 -7.80 19.29
CA LEU A 29 -17.03 -8.32 20.35
C LEU A 29 -16.94 -7.24 21.43
N SER A 30 -17.11 -7.65 22.69
CA SER A 30 -16.99 -6.76 23.84
C SER A 30 -15.64 -6.05 23.83
N ASP A 31 -15.58 -4.77 24.20
CA ASP A 31 -14.34 -3.97 24.22
C ASP A 31 -13.20 -4.67 25.00
N ARG A 32 -13.56 -5.50 26.01
CA ARG A 32 -12.62 -6.32 26.78
C ARG A 32 -11.95 -7.43 25.96
N ASP A 33 -12.67 -8.01 25.02
CA ASP A 33 -12.19 -9.10 24.18
C ASP A 33 -11.29 -8.56 23.05
N ALA A 34 -11.64 -7.39 22.50
CA ALA A 34 -10.79 -6.70 21.51
C ALA A 34 -9.42 -6.31 22.08
N MET A 35 -9.36 -5.81 23.33
CA MET A 35 -8.09 -5.52 23.98
C MET A 35 -7.26 -6.79 24.23
N ARG A 36 -7.90 -7.90 24.59
CA ARG A 36 -7.22 -9.18 24.81
C ARG A 36 -6.61 -9.72 23.53
N GLU A 37 -7.34 -9.64 22.41
CA GLU A 37 -6.85 -10.04 21.10
C GLU A 37 -5.70 -9.15 20.60
N ASN A 38 -5.78 -7.84 20.81
CA ASN A 38 -4.70 -6.90 20.47
C ASN A 38 -3.41 -7.19 21.25
N VAL A 39 -3.51 -7.50 22.55
CA VAL A 39 -2.33 -7.86 23.35
C VAL A 39 -1.71 -9.19 22.86
N LEU A 40 -2.54 -10.16 22.51
CA LEU A 40 -2.07 -11.45 21.99
C LEU A 40 -1.43 -11.32 20.60
N SER A 41 -2.00 -10.49 19.73
CA SER A 41 -1.43 -10.23 18.40
C SER A 41 -0.08 -9.51 18.50
N ILE A 42 0.03 -8.52 19.39
CA ILE A 42 1.30 -7.83 19.68
C ILE A 42 2.34 -8.81 20.21
N LYS A 43 1.97 -9.69 21.15
CA LYS A 43 2.90 -10.73 21.69
C LYS A 43 3.41 -11.66 20.60
N LYS A 44 2.52 -12.15 19.71
CA LYS A 44 2.92 -13.00 18.57
C LYS A 44 3.89 -12.30 17.63
N ILE A 45 3.64 -11.03 17.30
CA ILE A 45 4.54 -10.23 16.44
C ILE A 45 5.91 -10.04 17.10
N VAL A 46 5.96 -9.81 18.41
CA VAL A 46 7.21 -9.66 19.16
C VAL A 46 8.00 -10.98 19.20
N GLU A 47 7.32 -12.11 19.44
CA GLU A 47 7.93 -13.43 19.44
C GLU A 47 8.47 -13.81 18.06
N GLU A 48 7.72 -13.54 17.00
CA GLU A 48 8.15 -13.79 15.62
C GLU A 48 9.39 -12.96 15.26
N ARG A 49 9.40 -11.66 15.61
CA ARG A 49 10.58 -10.81 15.42
C ARG A 49 11.78 -11.31 16.22
N LYS A 50 11.58 -11.78 17.45
CA LYS A 50 12.63 -12.34 18.29
C LYS A 50 13.18 -13.64 17.69
N ALA A 51 12.32 -14.55 17.24
CA ALA A 51 12.71 -15.79 16.58
C ALA A 51 13.47 -15.54 15.27
N ARG A 52 13.03 -14.54 14.49
CA ARG A 52 13.73 -14.11 13.28
C ARG A 52 15.12 -13.56 13.58
N ARG A 53 15.26 -12.71 14.61
CA ARG A 53 16.58 -12.23 15.06
C ARG A 53 17.48 -13.36 15.52
N MET A 54 16.96 -14.31 16.31
CA MET A 54 17.73 -15.49 16.75
C MET A 54 18.20 -16.35 15.57
N LYS A 55 17.38 -16.53 14.53
CA LYS A 55 17.77 -17.24 13.30
C LYS A 55 18.82 -16.46 12.50
N GLU A 56 18.65 -15.15 12.34
CA GLU A 56 19.63 -14.28 11.66
C GLU A 56 20.99 -14.27 12.38
N ASP A 57 21.00 -14.24 13.72
CA ASP A 57 22.22 -14.29 14.52
C ASP A 57 22.89 -15.68 14.49
N ALA A 58 22.11 -16.77 14.49
CA ALA A 58 22.64 -18.11 14.29
C ALA A 58 23.28 -18.27 12.90
N ASN A 59 22.67 -17.70 11.87
CA ASN A 59 23.20 -17.73 10.51
C ASN A 59 24.47 -16.87 10.39
N ARG A 60 24.53 -15.71 11.05
CA ARG A 60 25.74 -14.86 11.14
C ARG A 60 26.90 -15.57 11.82
N ARG A 61 26.65 -16.44 12.81
CA ARG A 61 27.70 -17.24 13.47
C ARG A 61 28.27 -18.35 12.59
N GLN A 62 27.51 -18.85 11.61
CA GLN A 62 27.96 -19.90 10.69
C GLN A 62 28.80 -19.39 9.53
N VAL A 63 28.78 -18.08 9.24
CA VAL A 63 29.68 -17.51 8.24
C VAL A 63 31.05 -17.31 8.91
N PRO A 64 32.11 -18.06 8.53
CA PRO A 64 33.43 -17.83 9.06
C PRO A 64 33.86 -16.41 8.68
N PHE A 65 33.93 -15.52 9.66
CA PHE A 65 34.39 -14.16 9.44
C PHE A 65 35.86 -14.22 9.00
N LYS A 66 36.18 -13.67 7.83
CA LYS A 66 37.57 -13.33 7.52
C LYS A 66 37.91 -12.11 8.38
N MET A 67 38.66 -12.33 9.46
CA MET A 67 39.25 -11.25 10.25
C MET A 67 40.13 -10.40 9.32
N LYS A 68 39.71 -9.18 9.02
CA LYS A 68 40.64 -8.17 8.50
C LYS A 68 41.57 -7.82 9.66
N ARG A 69 42.82 -8.27 9.58
CA ARG A 69 43.86 -7.97 10.57
C ARG A 69 44.04 -6.45 10.63
N PHE A 70 43.60 -5.85 11.72
CA PHE A 70 43.99 -4.49 12.12
C PHE A 70 44.83 -4.59 13.37
N ALA A 71 45.91 -5.38 13.31
CA ALA A 71 46.78 -5.63 14.46
C ALA A 71 47.51 -4.37 14.95
N GLU A 72 47.58 -3.31 14.15
CA GLU A 72 48.38 -2.11 14.44
C GLU A 72 47.56 -0.81 14.47
N VAL A 73 46.24 -0.87 14.68
CA VAL A 73 45.41 0.35 14.81
C VAL A 73 44.99 0.53 16.27
N SER A 74 45.73 1.35 17.02
CA SER A 74 45.37 1.74 18.37
C SER A 74 44.08 2.58 18.37
N SER A 75 43.14 2.25 19.27
CA SER A 75 41.85 2.92 19.32
C SER A 75 42.02 4.36 19.82
N ARG A 76 41.41 5.32 19.11
CA ARG A 76 41.41 6.76 19.45
C ARG A 76 40.79 7.05 20.82
N PHE A 77 40.09 6.08 21.41
CA PHE A 77 39.48 6.18 22.73
C PHE A 77 40.49 6.04 23.87
N MET A 78 41.63 5.35 23.66
CA MET A 78 42.68 5.20 24.66
C MET A 78 43.54 6.46 24.83
N GLN A 79 43.62 7.34 23.84
CA GLN A 79 44.45 8.55 23.89
C GLN A 79 43.87 9.66 24.79
N ARG A 80 42.56 9.67 25.03
CA ARG A 80 41.92 10.74 25.83
C ARG A 80 41.92 10.49 27.34
N ARG A 81 42.21 9.27 27.81
CA ARG A 81 42.13 8.95 29.24
C ARG A 81 43.38 9.35 30.03
N GLY A 82 44.52 9.56 29.35
CA GLY A 82 45.79 9.92 30.01
C GLY A 82 45.92 11.40 30.38
N GLU A 83 45.14 12.29 29.79
CA GLU A 83 45.26 13.74 30.01
C GLU A 83 44.37 14.26 31.15
N ASP A 84 43.28 13.57 31.47
CA ASP A 84 42.30 14.01 32.48
C ASP A 84 42.63 13.56 33.92
N GLU A 85 43.47 12.54 34.11
CA GLU A 85 43.85 12.06 35.45
C GLU A 85 44.90 12.94 36.15
N LYS A 86 45.66 13.75 35.42
CA LYS A 86 46.64 14.69 36.00
C LYS A 86 46.03 15.99 36.54
N ARG A 87 44.73 16.23 36.35
CA ARG A 87 44.04 17.46 36.80
C ARG A 87 43.24 17.31 38.09
N ARG A 88 43.20 16.11 38.70
CA ARG A 88 42.37 15.83 39.89
C ARG A 88 43.15 15.70 41.22
N SER A 89 44.46 15.93 41.23
CA SER A 89 45.26 16.02 42.46
C SER A 89 45.57 17.48 42.78
N GLY A 90 44.60 18.19 43.34
CA GLY A 90 44.72 19.58 43.77
C GLY A 90 43.53 19.95 44.64
N THR A 91 43.75 19.80 45.94
CA THR A 91 43.13 20.48 47.10
C THR A 91 41.94 21.41 46.83
N ASP A 92 40.81 21.15 47.53
CA ASP A 92 40.04 22.12 48.33
C ASP A 92 38.57 21.67 48.45
N ALA A 93 38.18 21.13 49.61
CA ALA A 93 36.78 20.96 50.01
C ALA A 93 36.69 20.68 51.53
N GLU A 94 37.01 21.68 52.35
CA GLU A 94 36.45 21.79 53.70
C GLU A 94 34.97 22.25 53.60
N GLN A 95 34.18 21.89 54.62
CA GLN A 95 32.74 22.15 54.81
C GLN A 95 31.77 21.09 54.25
N ALA A 96 31.85 19.90 54.85
CA ALA A 96 30.67 19.09 55.13
C ALA A 96 29.99 19.64 56.41
N GLY A 97 28.74 20.09 56.31
CA GLY A 97 28.01 20.55 57.48
C GLY A 97 26.66 21.20 57.18
N GLY A 98 25.65 20.38 56.87
CA GLY A 98 24.25 20.69 57.21
C GLY A 98 23.37 21.32 56.13
N GLU A 99 22.92 20.53 55.15
CA GLU A 99 21.68 20.83 54.39
C GLU A 99 20.87 19.57 54.04
N GLU A 100 20.95 18.50 54.83
CA GLU A 100 20.30 17.22 54.46
C GLU A 100 18.77 17.23 54.65
N ASN A 101 18.22 18.20 55.37
CA ASN A 101 16.78 18.23 55.71
C ASN A 101 15.93 19.25 54.94
N LYS A 102 16.49 20.03 54.00
CA LYS A 102 15.70 20.90 53.09
C LYS A 102 15.44 20.28 51.71
N ALA A 103 16.25 19.30 51.31
CA ALA A 103 16.12 18.62 50.02
C ALA A 103 14.92 17.65 49.99
N PHE A 104 14.63 16.96 51.10
CA PHE A 104 13.52 16.00 51.18
C PHE A 104 12.13 16.66 51.14
N GLY A 105 11.94 17.82 51.79
CA GLY A 105 10.65 18.54 51.77
C GLY A 105 10.27 19.05 50.37
N LYS A 106 11.24 19.59 49.64
CA LYS A 106 11.04 20.02 48.24
C LYS A 106 10.82 18.86 47.27
N LEU A 107 11.31 17.67 47.57
CA LEU A 107 11.08 16.47 46.76
C LEU A 107 9.66 15.90 46.95
N VAL A 108 9.11 15.96 48.17
CA VAL A 108 7.76 15.46 48.48
C VAL A 108 6.67 16.39 47.94
N GLU A 109 6.88 17.71 47.99
CA GLU A 109 5.94 18.69 47.44
C GLU A 109 5.83 18.62 45.90
N ASN A 110 6.89 18.18 45.22
CA ASN A 110 6.92 17.98 43.77
C ASN A 110 6.38 16.62 43.29
N LEU A 111 6.04 15.70 44.20
CA LEU A 111 5.48 14.38 43.86
C LEU A 111 3.95 14.36 43.79
N GLN A 112 3.28 15.43 44.22
CA GLN A 112 1.81 15.55 44.21
C GLN A 112 1.25 16.21 42.94
N GLU A 113 2.09 16.84 42.13
CA GLU A 113 1.69 17.34 40.82
C GLU A 113 2.09 16.31 39.75
N GLY A 114 1.11 15.63 39.14
CA GLY A 114 1.37 14.80 37.96
C GLY A 114 2.11 15.60 36.88
N PRO A 115 2.86 14.93 35.98
CA PRO A 115 3.67 15.62 34.97
C PRO A 115 2.81 16.62 34.19
N LYS A 116 3.10 17.92 34.34
CA LYS A 116 2.41 19.01 33.65
C LYS A 116 2.70 18.90 32.15
N MET A 117 1.81 18.27 31.40
CA MET A 117 1.94 18.12 29.96
C MET A 117 1.78 19.48 29.28
N HIS A 118 2.60 19.74 28.25
CA HIS A 118 2.50 20.97 27.46
C HIS A 118 1.09 21.11 26.85
N LYS A 119 0.59 22.33 26.65
CA LYS A 119 -0.75 22.62 26.12
C LYS A 119 -1.02 21.98 24.74
N ASP A 120 0.05 21.72 24.00
CA ASP A 120 0.04 21.07 22.70
C ASP A 120 0.45 19.60 22.73
N PHE A 121 0.54 19.00 23.91
CA PHE A 121 0.74 17.56 24.04
C PHE A 121 -0.43 16.83 23.39
N GLY A 122 -0.13 15.91 22.48
CA GLY A 122 -1.13 15.23 21.65
C GLY A 122 -1.69 16.05 20.48
N ARG A 123 -1.32 17.34 20.34
CA ARG A 123 -1.71 18.15 19.18
C ARG A 123 -0.65 18.06 18.10
N ILE A 124 -1.09 17.75 16.88
CA ILE A 124 -0.20 17.69 15.72
C ILE A 124 0.26 19.12 15.38
N PRO A 125 1.57 19.39 15.29
CA PRO A 125 2.07 20.69 14.85
C PRO A 125 1.50 21.12 13.50
N LYS A 126 1.14 22.41 13.38
CA LYS A 126 0.49 22.98 12.18
C LYS A 126 1.27 22.74 10.88
N TYR A 127 2.59 22.63 10.95
CA TYR A 127 3.41 22.38 9.76
C TYR A 127 3.20 20.96 9.21
N ILE A 128 2.95 19.97 10.08
CA ILE A 128 2.69 18.60 9.66
C ILE A 128 1.36 18.53 8.91
N THR A 129 0.29 19.13 9.45
CA THR A 129 -1.03 19.14 8.79
C THR A 129 -1.00 19.88 7.45
N LYS A 130 -0.31 21.03 7.38
CA LYS A 130 -0.09 21.77 6.13
C LYS A 130 0.68 20.94 5.10
N ARG A 131 1.74 20.23 5.53
CA ARG A 131 2.56 19.39 4.65
C ARG A 131 1.77 18.21 4.10
N GLU A 132 1.02 17.50 4.94
CA GLU A 132 0.19 16.38 4.48
C GLU A 132 -0.93 16.86 3.56
N ARG A 133 -1.57 18.01 3.85
CA ARG A 133 -2.58 18.61 2.97
C ARG A 133 -2.02 18.97 1.60
N ALA A 134 -0.87 19.62 1.55
CA ALA A 134 -0.20 19.95 0.29
C ALA A 134 0.20 18.69 -0.49
N ARG A 135 0.61 17.62 0.20
CA ARG A 135 0.90 16.33 -0.42
C ARG A 135 -0.35 15.69 -1.01
N LEU A 136 -1.46 15.67 -0.26
CA LEU A 136 -2.74 15.14 -0.73
C LEU A 136 -3.27 15.92 -1.92
N GLN A 137 -3.20 17.25 -1.90
CA GLN A 137 -3.60 18.09 -3.03
C GLN A 137 -2.83 17.72 -4.30
N LYS A 138 -1.50 17.61 -4.24
CA LYS A 138 -0.69 17.20 -5.39
C LYS A 138 -1.11 15.84 -5.97
N ILE A 139 -1.41 14.87 -5.10
CA ILE A 139 -1.86 13.53 -5.54
C ILE A 139 -3.24 13.62 -6.22
N LEU A 140 -4.14 14.47 -5.72
CA LEU A 140 -5.45 14.69 -6.33
C LEU A 140 -5.31 15.37 -7.69
N ASP A 141 -4.54 16.45 -7.77
CA ASP A 141 -4.29 17.18 -9.02
C ASP A 141 -3.63 16.27 -10.07
N GLU A 142 -2.71 15.40 -9.67
CA GLU A 142 -2.07 14.42 -10.55
C GLU A 142 -3.05 13.34 -11.01
N LYS A 143 -3.94 12.87 -10.13
CA LYS A 143 -5.03 11.95 -10.50
C LYS A 143 -6.02 12.59 -11.46
N GLU A 144 -6.38 13.84 -11.25
CA GLU A 144 -7.25 14.59 -12.16
C GLU A 144 -6.60 14.81 -13.52
N ARG A 145 -5.29 15.10 -13.56
CA ARG A 145 -4.52 15.14 -14.81
C ARG A 145 -4.45 13.80 -15.52
N LEU A 146 -4.32 12.69 -14.78
CA LEU A 146 -4.33 11.35 -15.37
C LEU A 146 -5.74 10.93 -15.85
N LYS A 147 -6.80 11.50 -15.27
CA LYS A 147 -8.16 11.43 -15.80
C LYS A 147 -8.38 12.34 -17.00
N ALA A 148 -7.51 13.31 -17.26
CA ALA A 148 -7.61 14.11 -18.46
C ALA A 148 -7.24 13.24 -19.66
N ALA A 149 -8.02 13.35 -20.74
CA ALA A 149 -7.75 12.61 -21.96
C ALA A 149 -6.34 12.98 -22.48
N PRO A 150 -5.56 12.01 -22.97
CA PRO A 150 -4.31 12.27 -23.67
C PRO A 150 -4.49 13.30 -24.80
N PRO A 151 -3.46 14.10 -25.12
CA PRO A 151 -3.52 15.07 -26.20
C PRO A 151 -3.94 14.42 -27.53
N GLY A 152 -4.89 15.03 -28.24
CA GLY A 152 -5.44 14.48 -29.50
C GLY A 152 -6.50 13.39 -29.29
N TYR A 153 -6.88 13.10 -28.04
CA TYR A 153 -7.96 12.19 -27.70
C TYR A 153 -9.00 12.89 -26.81
N ARG A 154 -10.24 12.39 -26.84
CA ARG A 154 -11.33 12.80 -25.96
C ARG A 154 -12.00 11.55 -25.41
N TYR A 155 -12.50 11.59 -24.18
CA TYR A 155 -13.44 10.58 -23.73
C TYR A 155 -14.76 10.72 -24.48
N MET A 156 -15.32 9.60 -24.89
CA MET A 156 -16.65 9.58 -25.50
C MET A 156 -17.69 9.99 -24.45
N GLU A 157 -18.65 10.84 -24.85
CA GLU A 157 -19.75 11.23 -23.96
C GLU A 157 -20.78 10.08 -23.85
N GLU A 158 -21.51 10.03 -22.74
CA GLU A 158 -22.49 8.96 -22.49
C GLU A 158 -23.59 8.92 -23.56
N ASP A 159 -24.05 10.08 -24.04
CA ASP A 159 -25.07 10.17 -25.08
C ASP A 159 -24.57 9.55 -26.40
N GLU A 160 -23.37 9.95 -26.85
CA GLU A 160 -22.71 9.39 -28.04
C GLU A 160 -22.52 7.87 -27.92
N GLN A 161 -22.13 7.41 -26.73
CA GLN A 161 -21.95 5.99 -26.43
C GLN A 161 -23.27 5.21 -26.58
N THR A 162 -24.35 5.73 -26.02
CA THR A 162 -25.66 5.07 -26.11
C THR A 162 -26.15 5.00 -27.55
N ASP A 163 -25.93 6.05 -28.34
CA ASP A 163 -26.29 6.08 -29.76
C ASP A 163 -25.51 5.04 -30.57
N VAL A 164 -24.20 4.95 -30.38
CA VAL A 164 -23.35 3.93 -31.02
C VAL A 164 -23.80 2.53 -30.63
N LEU A 165 -24.03 2.28 -29.34
CA LEU A 165 -24.51 0.99 -28.84
C LEU A 165 -25.87 0.60 -29.44
N ASN A 166 -26.80 1.56 -29.55
CA ASN A 166 -28.11 1.34 -30.16
C ASN A 166 -27.96 0.96 -31.64
N ASN A 167 -27.08 1.62 -32.38
CA ASN A 167 -26.80 1.29 -33.78
C ASN A 167 -26.15 -0.09 -33.93
N LEU A 168 -25.21 -0.45 -33.07
CA LEU A 168 -24.58 -1.77 -33.07
C LEU A 168 -25.59 -2.89 -32.77
N ARG A 169 -26.48 -2.68 -31.79
CA ARG A 169 -27.56 -3.63 -31.46
C ARG A 169 -28.52 -3.84 -32.63
N LYS A 170 -28.97 -2.75 -33.28
CA LYS A 170 -29.80 -2.83 -34.49
C LYS A 170 -29.09 -3.62 -35.61
N ARG A 171 -27.80 -3.38 -35.83
CA ARG A 171 -27.01 -4.12 -36.83
C ARG A 171 -26.91 -5.61 -36.47
N LYS A 172 -26.71 -5.94 -35.20
CA LYS A 172 -26.70 -7.32 -34.71
C LYS A 172 -28.03 -8.03 -35.01
N GLU A 173 -29.16 -7.41 -34.70
CA GLU A 173 -30.48 -7.98 -34.98
C GLU A 173 -30.69 -8.26 -36.48
N ILE A 174 -30.19 -7.39 -37.35
CA ILE A 174 -30.25 -7.60 -38.81
C ILE A 174 -29.43 -8.84 -39.19
N LEU A 175 -28.20 -8.96 -38.69
CA LEU A 175 -27.33 -10.10 -38.97
C LEU A 175 -27.91 -11.42 -38.43
N GLU A 176 -28.50 -11.40 -37.23
CA GLU A 176 -29.19 -12.57 -36.66
C GLU A 176 -30.37 -13.00 -37.52
N LYS A 177 -31.19 -12.05 -38.01
CA LYS A 177 -32.27 -12.36 -38.96
C LYS A 177 -31.73 -12.97 -40.25
N GLU A 178 -30.63 -12.45 -40.78
CA GLU A 178 -29.99 -13.01 -41.97
C GLU A 178 -29.45 -14.42 -41.73
N TYR A 179 -28.82 -14.65 -40.58
CA TYR A 179 -28.31 -15.95 -40.17
C TYR A 179 -29.44 -16.97 -40.02
N HIS A 180 -30.53 -16.60 -39.33
CA HIS A 180 -31.71 -17.44 -39.18
C HIS A 180 -32.46 -17.67 -40.50
N GLY A 181 -32.31 -16.76 -41.47
CA GLY A 181 -32.82 -16.92 -42.83
C GLY A 181 -32.00 -17.86 -43.72
N LEU A 182 -30.88 -18.41 -43.24
CA LEU A 182 -30.09 -19.39 -43.99
C LEU A 182 -30.83 -20.74 -44.08
N PRO A 183 -30.70 -21.47 -45.20
CA PRO A 183 -31.25 -22.82 -45.32
C PRO A 183 -30.70 -23.78 -44.26
N LEU A 184 -31.53 -24.69 -43.74
CA LEU A 184 -31.15 -25.68 -42.74
C LEU A 184 -29.99 -26.60 -43.19
N ARG A 185 -29.87 -26.85 -44.50
CA ARG A 185 -28.80 -27.64 -45.09
C ARG A 185 -28.01 -26.79 -46.07
N ILE A 186 -26.70 -26.72 -45.84
CA ILE A 186 -25.77 -25.88 -46.60
C ILE A 186 -24.86 -26.78 -47.43
N GLU A 187 -25.26 -27.00 -48.68
CA GLU A 187 -24.55 -27.88 -49.60
C GLU A 187 -23.49 -27.11 -50.42
N LEU A 188 -23.85 -25.90 -50.86
CA LEU A 188 -23.05 -25.13 -51.81
C LEU A 188 -21.97 -24.30 -51.10
N ARG A 189 -20.76 -24.22 -51.69
CA ARG A 189 -19.64 -23.43 -51.11
C ARG A 189 -20.01 -21.97 -50.89
N ARG A 190 -20.72 -21.35 -51.83
CA ARG A 190 -21.21 -19.96 -51.73
C ARG A 190 -22.09 -19.73 -50.49
N GLN A 191 -22.92 -20.70 -50.13
CA GLN A 191 -23.77 -20.60 -48.94
C GLN A 191 -22.94 -20.69 -47.66
N ARG A 192 -21.88 -21.53 -47.63
CA ARG A 192 -20.93 -21.60 -46.50
C ARG A 192 -20.12 -20.33 -46.35
N GLU A 193 -19.70 -19.72 -47.46
CA GLU A 193 -18.99 -18.43 -47.45
C GLU A 193 -19.89 -17.32 -46.92
N ARG A 194 -21.15 -17.28 -47.36
CA ARG A 194 -22.13 -16.34 -46.82
C ARG A 194 -22.34 -16.54 -45.31
N GLN A 195 -22.55 -17.79 -44.87
CA GLN A 195 -22.68 -18.10 -43.44
C GLN A 195 -21.48 -17.58 -42.65
N LYS A 196 -20.26 -17.93 -43.08
CA LYS A 196 -19.03 -17.47 -42.43
C LYS A 196 -18.93 -15.94 -42.39
N SER A 197 -19.27 -15.25 -43.47
CA SER A 197 -19.23 -13.79 -43.50
C SER A 197 -20.20 -13.15 -42.50
N ILE A 198 -21.37 -13.76 -42.30
CA ILE A 198 -22.35 -13.30 -41.31
C ILE A 198 -21.82 -13.57 -39.89
N GLU A 199 -21.29 -14.77 -39.63
CA GLU A 199 -20.69 -15.14 -38.34
C GLU A 199 -19.53 -14.19 -37.97
N THR A 200 -18.59 -13.95 -38.89
CA THR A 200 -17.49 -13.00 -38.67
C THR A 200 -18.01 -11.59 -38.41
N SER A 201 -19.02 -11.14 -39.17
CA SER A 201 -19.64 -9.82 -38.94
C SER A 201 -20.33 -9.75 -37.56
N MET A 202 -20.96 -10.82 -37.10
CA MET A 202 -21.56 -10.89 -35.76
C MET A 202 -20.50 -10.83 -34.66
N GLU A 203 -19.38 -11.56 -34.82
CA GLU A 203 -18.25 -11.52 -33.89
C GLU A 203 -17.64 -10.11 -33.79
N GLU A 204 -17.48 -9.42 -34.93
CA GLU A 204 -17.01 -8.04 -34.97
C GLU A 204 -17.96 -7.08 -34.24
N VAL A 205 -19.27 -7.21 -34.46
CA VAL A 205 -20.28 -6.39 -33.78
C VAL A 205 -20.29 -6.68 -32.29
N ASP A 206 -20.18 -7.94 -31.87
CA ASP A 206 -20.11 -8.30 -30.45
C ASP A 206 -18.83 -7.78 -29.78
N ALA A 207 -17.69 -7.85 -30.47
CA ALA A 207 -16.45 -7.25 -30.00
C ALA A 207 -16.58 -5.72 -29.87
N ALA A 208 -17.25 -5.06 -30.82
CA ALA A 208 -17.53 -3.64 -30.75
C ALA A 208 -18.46 -3.30 -29.58
N ILE A 209 -19.58 -4.02 -29.40
CA ILE A 209 -20.50 -3.81 -28.27
C ILE A 209 -19.77 -3.96 -26.93
N ARG A 210 -18.90 -4.96 -26.80
CA ARG A 210 -18.08 -5.15 -25.57
C ARG A 210 -17.21 -3.93 -25.31
N LYS A 211 -16.44 -3.47 -26.31
CA LYS A 211 -15.60 -2.26 -26.19
C LYS A 211 -16.43 -1.02 -25.86
N PHE A 212 -17.54 -0.82 -26.56
CA PHE A 212 -18.42 0.33 -26.36
C PHE A 212 -19.30 0.23 -25.12
N SER A 213 -19.28 -0.87 -24.37
CA SER A 213 -19.96 -1.01 -23.08
C SER A 213 -19.08 -0.64 -21.89
N GLU A 214 -17.79 -0.41 -22.12
CA GLU A 214 -16.86 0.07 -21.09
C GLU A 214 -17.08 1.57 -20.80
N SER A 215 -16.85 2.00 -19.56
CA SER A 215 -17.16 3.38 -19.13
C SER A 215 -16.19 4.44 -19.65
N ASP A 216 -14.96 4.05 -20.01
CA ASP A 216 -13.84 4.98 -20.23
C ASP A 216 -13.29 4.82 -21.65
N ILE A 217 -14.06 5.22 -22.66
CA ILE A 217 -13.69 5.05 -24.07
C ILE A 217 -13.02 6.30 -24.60
N LEU A 218 -11.81 6.17 -25.14
CA LEU A 218 -11.10 7.27 -25.80
C LEU A 218 -11.33 7.25 -27.31
N ILE A 219 -11.70 8.40 -27.85
CA ILE A 219 -11.84 8.68 -29.27
C ILE A 219 -10.71 9.62 -29.69
N LYS A 220 -10.10 9.35 -30.85
CA LYS A 220 -9.12 10.26 -31.45
C LYS A 220 -9.86 11.44 -32.09
N LEU A 221 -9.42 12.66 -31.79
CA LEU A 221 -9.91 13.85 -32.50
C LEU A 221 -9.29 13.87 -33.90
N ASP A 222 -10.12 13.89 -34.93
CA ASP A 222 -9.65 14.09 -36.30
C ASP A 222 -9.18 15.55 -36.46
N GLU A 223 -7.96 15.75 -36.98
CA GLU A 223 -7.39 17.06 -37.33
C GLU A 223 -8.05 17.66 -38.58
#